data_AF-A0A917QEU1-F1
#
_entry.id   AF-A0A917QEU1-F1
#
_cell.length_a   1.000
_cell.length_b   1.000
_cell.length_c   1.000
_cell.angle_alpha   90.00
_cell.angle_beta   90.00
_cell.angle_gamma   90.00
#
_symmetry.space_group_name_H-M   'P 1'
#
loop_
_entity.id
_entity.type
_entity.pdbx_description
1 polymer ?
#
loop_
_entity_poly.entity_id
_entity_poly.type
_entity_poly.pdbx_seq_one_letter_code
_entity_poly.pdbx_strand_id
1 'polypeptide(L)'
;MGARNGYLLLGGIASVGAGAVHFLAAGMHTEHATLARMMVLLAAIQCAMGVAVLLNQRKVVTSALVGVNVFAVAVWAVTRFADIPFITGLTAESPQVADTACAALGLVALVAGLVGLLKPHATLPALRSGAAVALVSVLALAAMLSGVGHVHSHGDTHDHASGDHAHDAGSAWPRPFDPTKPIDVSGVPGVTAAQEQRATNLIRSTLDTLPTFADVTTIPALGFRSIGDQDTGYEHYVNGTYIGDDKLLDPKYPESLVYRVDGDKRTLVSAMFMANNKKIDDPALTDFAGSLMQWHVHDNLCWARGDAGPVVVGVTDEAGNCPPNSKNPGVGDPMVHVWIAEHQCGPFAALEGHGAGQAQSPDGRRTDTCGTHDHGSHK
;
A
#
# COMPACT_ATOMS: atom_id res chain seq x y z
N MET A 1 18.42 11.13 47.63
CA MET A 1 17.80 10.96 46.29
C MET A 1 16.38 10.43 46.52
N GLY A 2 15.35 11.26 46.28
CA GLY A 2 13.97 10.85 46.52
C GLY A 2 13.59 9.66 45.65
N ALA A 3 12.89 8.67 46.23
CA ALA A 3 12.40 7.52 45.49
C ALA A 3 11.62 8.00 44.26
N ARG A 4 12.06 7.62 43.07
CA ARG A 4 11.38 7.97 41.81
C ARG A 4 9.95 7.45 41.87
N ASN A 5 8.97 8.32 41.63
CA ASN A 5 7.57 7.91 41.59
C ASN A 5 7.38 6.89 40.44
N GLY A 6 7.07 5.64 40.79
CA GLY A 6 6.96 4.55 39.82
C GLY A 6 5.83 4.72 38.81
N TYR A 7 4.81 5.52 39.12
CA TYR A 7 3.76 5.89 38.17
C TYR A 7 4.28 6.86 37.12
N LEU A 8 5.15 7.81 37.48
CA LEU A 8 5.76 8.72 36.51
C LEU A 8 6.73 8.01 35.57
N LEU A 9 7.39 6.94 36.04
CA LEU A 9 8.16 6.05 35.16
C LEU A 9 7.26 5.39 34.11
N LEU A 10 6.16 4.78 34.55
CA LEU A 10 5.19 4.14 33.66
C LEU A 10 4.58 5.16 32.67
N GLY A 11 4.16 6.32 33.16
CA GLY A 11 3.54 7.35 32.33
C GLY A 11 4.50 7.98 31.32
N GLY A 12 5.76 8.19 31.70
CA GLY A 12 6.79 8.66 30.78
C GLY A 12 7.04 7.68 29.63
N ILE A 13 7.19 6.39 29.94
CA ILE A 13 7.43 5.35 28.94
C ILE A 13 6.20 5.14 28.04
N ALA A 14 4.99 5.17 28.61
CA ALA A 14 3.75 5.09 27.83
C ALA A 14 3.59 6.27 26.86
N SER A 15 3.93 7.49 27.29
CA SER A 15 3.89 8.68 26.42
C SER A 15 4.92 8.61 25.29
N VAL A 16 6.13 8.10 25.55
CA VAL A 16 7.12 7.84 24.49
C VAL A 16 6.62 6.77 23.52
N GLY A 17 6.01 5.70 24.03
CA GLY A 17 5.39 4.66 23.21
C GLY A 17 4.30 5.20 22.29
N ALA A 18 3.37 6.01 22.83
CA ALA A 18 2.33 6.66 22.04
C ALA A 18 2.92 7.60 20.96
N GLY A 19 3.93 8.39 21.30
CA GLY A 19 4.62 9.25 20.34
C GLY A 19 5.28 8.45 19.21
N ALA A 20 5.91 7.31 19.50
CA ALA A 20 6.46 6.42 18.47
C ALA A 20 5.37 5.90 17.51
N VAL A 21 4.18 5.58 18.03
CA VAL A 21 3.03 5.16 17.20
C VAL A 21 2.55 6.27 16.28
N HIS A 22 2.43 7.50 16.79
CA HIS A 22 2.06 8.64 15.95
C HIS A 22 3.13 8.97 14.88
N PHE A 23 4.42 8.78 15.16
CA PHE A 23 5.47 8.96 14.13
C PHE A 23 5.32 7.98 12.97
N LEU A 24 5.08 6.69 13.27
CA LEU A 24 4.85 5.69 12.23
C LEU A 24 3.57 6.01 11.45
N ALA A 25 2.48 6.31 12.16
CA ALA A 25 1.20 6.65 11.54
C ALA A 25 1.27 7.90 10.65
N ALA A 26 2.09 8.90 11.00
CA ALA A 26 2.31 10.05 10.13
C ALA A 26 2.97 9.68 8.79
N GLY A 27 3.78 8.63 8.76
CA GLY A 27 4.34 8.06 7.52
C GLY A 27 3.32 7.29 6.69
N MET A 28 2.22 6.86 7.30
CA MET A 28 1.09 6.20 6.62
C MET A 28 0.03 7.19 6.12
N HIS A 29 -0.04 8.40 6.71
CA HIS A 29 -0.99 9.46 6.37
C HIS A 29 -0.43 10.56 5.44
N THR A 30 0.45 10.19 4.51
CA THR A 30 1.12 11.17 3.62
C THR A 30 0.17 11.84 2.62
N GLU A 31 -1.01 11.27 2.39
CA GLU A 31 -2.10 11.81 1.56
C GLU A 31 -2.65 13.15 2.08
N HIS A 32 -2.46 13.43 3.38
CA HIS A 32 -2.88 14.68 4.01
C HIS A 32 -1.69 15.36 4.67
N ALA A 33 -0.92 16.14 3.90
CA ALA A 33 0.31 16.80 4.38
C ALA A 33 0.11 17.62 5.68
N THR A 34 -1.05 18.22 5.87
CA THR A 34 -1.40 18.95 7.10
C THR A 34 -1.56 18.00 8.29
N LEU A 35 -2.33 16.90 8.14
CA LEU A 35 -2.52 15.91 9.18
C LEU A 35 -1.19 15.21 9.52
N ALA A 36 -0.43 14.76 8.52
CA ALA A 36 0.88 14.14 8.73
C ALA A 36 1.82 15.04 9.54
N ARG A 37 1.90 16.34 9.22
CA ARG A 37 2.71 17.31 9.99
C ARG A 37 2.20 17.47 11.42
N MET A 38 0.89 17.50 11.63
CA MET A 38 0.29 17.60 12.97
C MET A 38 0.54 16.33 13.79
N MET A 39 0.48 15.15 13.18
CA MET A 39 0.82 13.88 13.83
C MET A 39 2.30 13.80 14.20
N VAL A 40 3.21 14.21 13.30
CA VAL A 40 4.66 14.35 13.60
C VAL A 40 4.89 15.31 14.77
N LEU A 41 4.19 16.44 14.80
CA LEU A 41 4.31 17.42 15.88
C LEU A 41 3.83 16.85 17.21
N LEU A 42 2.65 16.22 17.24
CA LEU A 42 2.10 15.59 18.43
C LEU A 42 3.01 14.46 18.94
N ALA A 43 3.52 13.64 18.02
CA ALA A 43 4.47 12.57 18.29
C ALA A 43 5.75 13.09 18.97
N ALA A 44 6.35 14.14 18.40
CA ALA A 44 7.54 14.78 18.94
C ALA A 44 7.29 15.33 20.35
N ILE A 45 6.13 15.97 20.58
CA ILE A 45 5.76 16.51 21.89
C ILE A 45 5.52 15.39 22.91
N GLN A 46 4.83 14.31 22.53
CA GLN A 46 4.59 13.14 23.39
C GLN A 46 5.89 12.45 23.81
N CYS A 47 6.84 12.29 22.87
CA CYS A 47 8.17 11.78 23.16
C CYS A 47 8.97 12.73 24.07
N ALA A 48 8.97 14.03 23.77
CA ALA A 48 9.71 15.02 24.54
C ALA A 48 9.20 15.11 25.98
N MET A 49 7.88 15.17 26.20
CA MET A 49 7.29 15.22 27.55
C MET A 49 7.43 13.90 28.30
N GLY A 50 7.34 12.77 27.59
CA GLY A 50 7.62 11.45 28.14
C GLY A 50 9.05 11.33 28.66
N VAL A 51 10.05 11.75 27.88
CA VAL A 51 11.45 11.80 28.34
C VAL A 51 11.65 12.82 29.46
N ALA A 52 11.04 14.01 29.35
CA ALA A 52 11.19 15.06 30.35
C ALA A 52 10.73 14.63 31.74
N VAL A 53 9.60 13.91 31.86
CA VAL A 53 9.11 13.44 33.18
C VAL A 53 9.98 12.34 33.78
N LEU A 54 10.67 11.55 32.94
CA LEU A 54 11.64 10.54 33.38
C LEU A 54 12.91 11.18 33.96
N LEU A 55 13.28 12.36 33.44
CA LEU A 55 14.44 13.13 33.90
C LEU A 55 14.09 14.06 35.08
N ASN A 56 12.88 14.63 35.08
CA ASN A 56 12.48 15.69 36.00
C ASN A 56 10.99 15.59 36.40
N GLN A 57 10.72 15.21 37.65
CA GLN A 57 9.36 14.98 38.18
C GLN A 57 8.71 16.25 38.78
N ARG A 58 9.13 17.45 38.35
CA ARG A 58 8.49 18.71 38.78
C ARG A 58 7.03 18.75 38.33
N LYS A 59 6.16 19.30 39.18
CA LYS A 59 4.71 19.42 38.91
C LYS A 59 4.41 20.00 37.52
N VAL A 60 5.14 21.03 37.09
CA VAL A 60 4.96 21.64 35.75
C VAL A 60 5.23 20.64 34.62
N VAL A 61 6.28 19.82 34.73
CA VAL A 61 6.63 18.80 33.73
C VAL A 61 5.57 17.70 33.70
N THR A 62 5.13 17.24 34.89
CA THR A 62 4.06 16.25 34.99
C THR A 62 2.72 16.78 34.47
N SER A 63 2.39 18.04 34.72
CA SER A 63 1.19 18.69 34.17
C SER A 63 1.26 18.79 32.64
N ALA A 64 2.43 19.08 32.06
CA ALA A 64 2.61 19.12 30.61
C ALA A 64 2.43 17.72 29.98
N LEU A 65 2.99 16.68 30.59
CA LEU A 65 2.76 15.27 30.19
C LEU A 65 1.25 14.94 30.18
N VAL A 66 0.54 15.29 31.25
CA VAL A 66 -0.91 15.09 31.37
C VAL A 66 -1.63 15.85 30.25
N GLY A 67 -1.34 17.13 30.05
CA GLY A 67 -2.00 17.97 29.05
C GLY A 67 -1.87 17.42 27.62
N VAL A 68 -0.67 17.01 27.22
CA VAL A 68 -0.43 16.44 25.88
C VAL A 68 -1.21 15.16 25.66
N ASN A 69 -1.24 14.28 26.66
CA ASN A 69 -1.93 13.00 26.55
C ASN A 69 -3.47 13.14 26.69
N VAL A 70 -3.97 14.11 27.46
CA VAL A 70 -5.40 14.50 27.43
C VAL A 70 -5.78 14.94 26.02
N PHE A 71 -4.99 15.83 25.41
CA PHE A 71 -5.26 16.31 24.06
C PHE A 71 -5.31 15.17 23.05
N ALA A 72 -4.30 14.30 23.04
CA ALA A 72 -4.25 13.14 22.14
C ALA A 72 -5.45 12.20 22.31
N VAL A 73 -5.78 11.83 23.54
CA VAL A 73 -6.92 10.94 23.83
C VAL A 73 -8.26 11.60 23.50
N ALA A 74 -8.39 12.91 23.76
CA ALA A 74 -9.61 13.65 23.45
C ALA A 74 -9.82 13.78 21.93
N VAL A 75 -8.77 14.10 21.17
CA VAL A 75 -8.84 14.14 19.70
C VAL A 75 -9.22 12.77 19.16
N TRP A 76 -8.55 11.70 19.61
CA TRP A 76 -8.90 10.33 19.23
C TRP A 76 -10.36 9.97 19.56
N ALA A 77 -10.84 10.33 20.75
CA ALA A 77 -12.21 10.05 21.16
C ALA A 77 -13.23 10.84 20.30
N VAL A 78 -12.94 12.09 19.96
CA VAL A 78 -13.79 12.92 19.09
C VAL A 78 -13.83 12.35 17.68
N THR A 79 -12.70 11.95 17.11
CA THR A 79 -12.61 11.37 15.76
C THR A 79 -13.20 9.95 15.67
N ARG A 80 -13.80 9.42 16.73
CA ARG A 80 -14.71 8.25 16.66
C ARG A 80 -16.14 8.62 16.29
N PHE A 81 -16.53 9.88 16.45
CA PHE A 81 -17.92 10.31 16.31
C PHE A 81 -18.10 11.52 15.39
N ALA A 82 -17.06 12.32 15.17
CA ALA A 82 -17.15 13.55 14.40
C ALA A 82 -15.85 13.88 13.66
N ASP A 83 -16.00 14.48 12.48
CA ASP A 83 -14.90 15.09 11.75
C ASP A 83 -14.36 16.32 12.48
N ILE A 84 -13.10 16.64 12.25
CA ILE A 84 -12.49 17.89 12.66
C ILE A 84 -12.34 18.77 11.39
N PRO A 85 -13.34 19.61 11.06
CA PRO A 85 -13.51 20.19 9.73
C PRO A 85 -12.40 21.18 9.32
N PHE A 86 -11.59 21.64 10.28
CA PHE A 86 -10.47 22.54 10.04
C PHE A 86 -9.12 21.83 9.89
N ILE A 87 -9.07 20.49 10.01
CA ILE A 87 -7.88 19.66 9.76
C ILE A 87 -8.21 18.69 8.63
N THR A 88 -7.74 19.00 7.42
CA THR A 88 -7.89 18.11 6.26
C THR A 88 -7.29 16.73 6.57
N GLY A 89 -8.11 15.69 6.43
CA GLY A 89 -7.74 14.29 6.69
C GLY A 89 -8.18 13.75 8.05
N LEU A 90 -8.65 14.60 8.97
CA LEU A 90 -9.05 14.18 10.31
C LEU A 90 -10.56 13.97 10.39
N THR A 91 -11.02 12.84 9.84
CA THR A 91 -12.43 12.46 9.73
C THR A 91 -12.85 11.48 10.82
N ALA A 92 -14.15 11.31 11.01
CA ALA A 92 -14.73 10.25 11.82
C ALA A 92 -14.38 8.89 11.19
N GLU A 93 -13.68 8.05 11.93
CA GLU A 93 -13.24 6.73 11.48
C GLU A 93 -13.46 5.68 12.58
N SER A 94 -13.61 4.42 12.18
CA SER A 94 -13.67 3.31 13.11
C SER A 94 -12.30 3.10 13.79
N PRO A 95 -12.27 2.66 15.06
CA PRO A 95 -11.03 2.39 15.76
C PRO A 95 -10.26 1.26 15.10
N GLN A 96 -9.08 1.59 14.56
CA GLN A 96 -8.12 0.61 14.07
C GLN A 96 -7.30 0.04 15.26
N VAL A 97 -6.33 -0.82 14.98
CA VAL A 97 -5.48 -1.38 16.04
C VAL A 97 -4.42 -0.38 16.49
N ALA A 98 -3.79 0.33 15.55
CA ALA A 98 -2.65 1.21 15.83
C ALA A 98 -3.07 2.50 16.56
N ASP A 99 -4.13 3.15 16.12
CA ASP A 99 -4.73 4.34 16.75
C ASP A 99 -5.32 4.02 18.14
N THR A 100 -5.99 2.87 18.32
CA THR A 100 -6.52 2.43 19.62
C THR A 100 -5.40 2.09 20.60
N ALA A 101 -4.34 1.42 20.12
CA ALA A 101 -3.14 1.18 20.93
C ALA A 101 -2.45 2.49 21.32
N CYS A 102 -2.34 3.45 20.39
CA CYS A 102 -1.80 4.78 20.67
C CYS A 102 -2.62 5.52 21.74
N ALA A 103 -3.95 5.53 21.61
CA ALA A 103 -4.86 6.15 22.56
C ALA A 103 -4.82 5.47 23.93
N ALA A 104 -4.72 4.13 23.97
CA ALA A 104 -4.57 3.38 25.22
C ALA A 104 -3.25 3.74 25.93
N LEU A 105 -2.14 3.83 25.20
CA LEU A 105 -0.85 4.29 25.74
C LEU A 105 -0.95 5.74 26.26
N GLY A 106 -1.61 6.62 25.51
CA GLY A 106 -1.93 7.98 25.95
C GLY A 106 -2.76 8.02 27.23
N LEU A 107 -3.76 7.14 27.35
CA LEU A 107 -4.60 7.03 28.55
C LEU A 107 -3.81 6.51 29.75
N VAL A 108 -2.90 5.56 29.56
CA VAL A 108 -1.98 5.10 30.62
C VAL A 108 -1.08 6.25 31.09
N ALA A 109 -0.50 7.01 30.15
CA ALA A 109 0.31 8.18 30.47
C ALA A 109 -0.49 9.25 31.24
N LEU A 110 -1.73 9.50 30.82
CA LEU A 110 -2.67 10.39 31.48
C LEU A 110 -2.96 9.96 32.93
N VAL A 111 -3.44 8.72 33.13
CA VAL A 111 -3.82 8.23 34.46
C VAL A 111 -2.61 8.18 35.38
N ALA A 112 -1.46 7.71 34.90
CA ALA A 112 -0.25 7.64 35.70
C ALA A 112 0.28 9.04 36.08
N GLY A 113 0.18 10.01 35.16
CA GLY A 113 0.49 11.42 35.42
C GLY A 113 -0.45 12.04 36.46
N LEU A 114 -1.76 11.80 36.35
CA LEU A 114 -2.75 12.24 37.34
C LEU A 114 -2.51 11.64 38.72
N VAL A 115 -2.19 10.34 38.80
CA VAL A 115 -1.78 9.70 40.06
C VAL A 115 -0.52 10.34 40.62
N GLY A 116 0.48 10.65 39.78
CA GLY A 116 1.70 11.36 40.21
C GLY A 116 1.43 12.77 40.74
N LEU A 117 0.45 13.49 40.18
CA LEU A 117 0.04 14.83 40.64
C LEU A 117 -0.78 14.78 41.93
N LEU A 118 -1.75 13.86 42.02
CA LEU A 118 -2.70 13.74 43.12
C LEU A 118 -2.14 12.97 44.32
N LYS A 119 -1.24 12.01 44.07
CA LYS A 119 -0.60 11.16 45.07
C LYS A 119 0.93 11.10 44.85
N PRO A 120 1.66 12.18 45.16
CA PRO A 120 3.10 12.29 44.89
C PRO A 120 3.95 11.20 45.55
N HIS A 121 3.48 10.64 46.67
CA HIS A 121 4.16 9.59 47.44
C HIS A 121 3.76 8.16 47.04
N ALA A 122 2.87 7.98 46.05
CA ALA A 122 2.51 6.66 45.59
C ALA A 122 3.69 5.98 44.87
N THR A 123 3.92 4.70 45.18
CA THR A 123 4.98 3.90 44.55
C THR A 123 4.38 2.69 43.84
N LEU A 124 4.97 2.33 42.71
CA LEU A 124 4.70 1.06 42.02
C LEU A 124 5.82 0.09 42.40
N PRO A 125 5.50 -1.14 42.87
CA PRO A 125 6.51 -2.13 43.21
C PRO A 125 7.44 -2.41 42.02
N ALA A 126 8.75 -2.47 42.24
CA ALA A 126 9.75 -2.59 41.16
C ALA A 126 9.52 -3.77 40.19
N LEU A 127 9.04 -4.91 40.71
CA LEU A 127 8.68 -6.09 39.91
C LEU A 127 7.52 -5.80 38.93
N ARG A 128 6.57 -4.96 39.34
CA ARG A 128 5.44 -4.54 38.49
C ARG A 128 5.85 -3.45 37.50
N SER A 129 6.82 -2.61 37.86
CA SER A 129 7.38 -1.61 36.94
C SER A 129 8.10 -2.26 35.77
N GLY A 130 8.91 -3.30 36.00
CA GLY A 130 9.58 -4.04 34.91
C GLY A 130 8.59 -4.72 33.97
N ALA A 131 7.59 -5.41 34.52
CA ALA A 131 6.53 -6.05 33.72
C ALA A 131 5.67 -5.04 32.96
N ALA A 132 5.31 -3.91 33.58
CA ALA A 132 4.51 -2.87 32.94
C ALA A 132 5.28 -2.16 31.82
N VAL A 133 6.59 -1.93 32.00
CA VAL A 133 7.46 -1.38 30.95
C VAL A 133 7.60 -2.36 29.80
N ALA A 134 7.85 -3.64 30.08
CA ALA A 134 7.90 -4.68 29.05
C ALA A 134 6.58 -4.76 28.28
N LEU A 135 5.44 -4.72 28.96
CA LEU A 135 4.11 -4.73 28.33
C LEU A 135 3.89 -3.50 27.45
N VAL A 136 4.23 -2.29 27.93
CA VAL A 136 4.12 -1.06 27.14
C VAL A 136 5.02 -1.11 25.91
N SER A 137 6.25 -1.59 26.05
CA SER A 137 7.16 -1.77 24.92
C SER A 137 6.66 -2.82 23.93
N VAL A 138 6.11 -3.95 24.41
CA VAL A 138 5.51 -4.99 23.56
C VAL A 138 4.26 -4.46 22.85
N LEU A 139 3.40 -3.70 23.52
CA LEU A 139 2.21 -3.11 22.91
C LEU A 139 2.57 -2.04 21.88
N ALA A 140 3.53 -1.17 22.17
CA ALA A 140 4.03 -0.20 21.21
C ALA A 140 4.69 -0.90 20.01
N LEU A 141 5.52 -1.92 20.25
CA LEU A 141 6.15 -2.69 19.18
C LEU A 141 5.12 -3.48 18.36
N ALA A 142 4.11 -4.08 19.00
CA ALA A 142 3.01 -4.78 18.35
C ALA A 142 2.17 -3.80 17.52
N ALA A 143 1.89 -2.59 18.01
CA ALA A 143 1.23 -1.54 17.24
C ALA A 143 2.09 -1.05 16.06
N MET A 144 3.42 -0.92 16.24
CA MET A 144 4.34 -0.62 15.14
C MET A 144 4.33 -1.74 14.10
N LEU A 145 4.40 -3.00 14.54
CA LEU A 145 4.40 -4.19 13.70
C LEU A 145 3.04 -4.41 13.06
N SER A 146 1.94 -3.97 13.67
CA SER A 146 0.64 -3.86 13.01
C SER A 146 0.69 -2.81 11.92
N GLY A 147 1.37 -1.68 12.08
CA GLY A 147 1.57 -0.73 10.97
C GLY A 147 2.52 -1.24 9.87
N VAL A 148 3.48 -2.10 10.19
CA VAL A 148 4.44 -2.70 9.22
C VAL A 148 3.92 -4.01 8.61
N GLY A 149 3.02 -4.71 9.30
CA GLY A 149 2.44 -6.01 8.95
C GLY A 149 0.95 -5.97 8.58
N HIS A 150 0.26 -4.84 8.79
CA HIS A 150 -0.95 -4.42 8.05
C HIS A 150 -0.53 -3.48 6.92
N VAL A 151 0.11 -4.06 5.93
CA VAL A 151 0.01 -3.61 4.54
C VAL A 151 -0.70 -4.76 3.82
N HIS A 152 -1.98 -4.74 3.46
CA HIS A 152 -3.15 -4.09 4.05
C HIS A 152 -4.13 -5.19 4.55
N SER A 153 -5.02 -4.89 5.50
CA SER A 153 -6.14 -5.80 5.83
C SER A 153 -7.26 -5.03 6.51
N HIS A 154 -8.38 -4.81 5.82
CA HIS A 154 -9.68 -4.43 6.36
C HIS A 154 -10.72 -4.84 5.29
N GLY A 155 -11.65 -5.80 5.44
CA GLY A 155 -12.41 -6.21 6.62
C GLY A 155 -13.23 -5.02 7.12
N ASP A 156 -14.56 -4.92 7.02
CA ASP A 156 -15.62 -5.76 6.47
C ASP A 156 -16.92 -4.91 6.55
N THR A 157 -18.01 -5.38 5.94
CA THR A 157 -19.43 -5.01 6.20
C THR A 157 -20.03 -3.66 5.75
N HIS A 158 -21.15 -3.80 5.03
CA HIS A 158 -22.10 -2.78 4.61
C HIS A 158 -22.98 -2.28 5.77
N ASP A 159 -23.36 -0.99 5.78
CA ASP A 159 -24.76 -0.58 5.59
C ASP A 159 -24.98 0.95 5.52
N HIS A 160 -25.49 1.34 4.35
CA HIS A 160 -26.42 2.39 3.92
C HIS A 160 -26.57 3.79 4.55
N ALA A 161 -26.32 4.76 3.64
CA ALA A 161 -27.19 5.87 3.20
C ALA A 161 -27.11 7.22 3.96
N SER A 162 -26.66 8.28 3.27
CA SER A 162 -27.54 9.17 2.46
C SER A 162 -26.80 10.44 2.01
N GLY A 163 -26.88 10.74 0.70
CA GLY A 163 -27.14 12.10 0.20
C GLY A 163 -25.99 13.10 0.09
N ASP A 164 -25.56 13.32 -1.15
CA ASP A 164 -25.14 14.59 -1.75
C ASP A 164 -23.98 15.39 -1.12
N HIS A 165 -22.84 15.41 -1.81
CA HIS A 165 -22.54 16.46 -2.81
C HIS A 165 -21.22 16.13 -3.50
N ALA A 166 -21.32 15.70 -4.76
CA ALA A 166 -20.18 15.54 -5.65
C ALA A 166 -19.51 16.89 -5.90
N HIS A 167 -18.23 17.03 -5.54
CA HIS A 167 -17.19 17.70 -6.32
C HIS A 167 -15.83 17.25 -5.77
N ASP A 168 -14.97 16.71 -6.65
CA ASP A 168 -13.53 16.43 -6.47
C ASP A 168 -13.04 14.99 -6.16
N ALA A 169 -13.73 13.96 -6.68
CA ALA A 169 -13.22 12.57 -6.74
C ALA A 169 -12.58 12.20 -8.10
N GLY A 170 -12.14 13.20 -8.88
CA GLY A 170 -11.80 13.03 -10.29
C GLY A 170 -10.34 13.14 -10.68
N SER A 171 -9.38 13.22 -9.75
CA SER A 171 -7.99 13.60 -10.09
C SER A 171 -6.89 12.60 -9.74
N ALA A 172 -7.14 11.54 -8.96
CA ALA A 172 -6.08 10.63 -8.52
C ALA A 172 -6.26 9.20 -9.06
N TRP A 173 -6.24 9.02 -10.39
CA TRP A 173 -6.11 7.70 -11.01
C TRP A 173 -4.67 7.49 -11.51
N PRO A 174 -4.05 6.31 -11.31
CA PRO A 174 -4.61 5.12 -10.66
C PRO A 174 -4.67 5.22 -9.12
N ARG A 175 -5.56 4.43 -8.52
CA ARG A 175 -5.74 4.31 -7.06
C ARG A 175 -5.25 2.95 -6.56
N PRO A 176 -4.77 2.83 -5.30
CA PRO A 176 -4.46 1.53 -4.71
C PRO A 176 -5.61 0.55 -4.84
N PHE A 177 -5.28 -0.69 -5.17
CA PHE A 177 -6.22 -1.78 -5.33
C PHE A 177 -6.09 -2.77 -4.18
N ASP A 178 -7.25 -3.17 -3.65
CA ASP A 178 -7.39 -4.22 -2.66
C ASP A 178 -8.52 -5.15 -3.14
N PRO A 179 -8.22 -6.42 -3.51
CA PRO A 179 -9.19 -7.34 -4.07
C PRO A 179 -10.28 -7.77 -3.07
N THR A 180 -10.09 -7.48 -1.77
CA THR A 180 -11.08 -7.77 -0.73
C THR A 180 -12.12 -6.65 -0.57
N LYS A 181 -11.90 -5.49 -1.19
CA LYS A 181 -12.80 -4.33 -1.14
C LYS A 181 -13.66 -4.24 -2.41
N PRO A 182 -14.77 -3.47 -2.36
CA PRO A 182 -15.53 -3.15 -3.56
C PRO A 182 -14.62 -2.50 -4.63
N ILE A 183 -14.72 -2.99 -5.87
CA ILE A 183 -14.00 -2.45 -7.01
C ILE A 183 -14.51 -1.02 -7.29
N ASP A 184 -13.64 -0.02 -7.14
CA ASP A 184 -13.94 1.38 -7.47
C ASP A 184 -12.99 1.91 -8.55
N VAL A 185 -13.49 1.90 -9.80
CA VAL A 185 -12.84 2.48 -10.97
C VAL A 185 -13.60 3.71 -11.50
N SER A 186 -14.45 4.31 -10.65
CA SER A 186 -15.32 5.42 -11.02
C SER A 186 -14.62 6.78 -10.97
N GLY A 187 -15.25 7.78 -11.58
CA GLY A 187 -14.83 9.18 -11.49
C GLY A 187 -13.59 9.54 -12.32
N VAL A 188 -13.09 8.64 -13.16
CA VAL A 188 -11.88 8.89 -13.96
C VAL A 188 -12.21 9.77 -15.19
N PRO A 189 -11.54 10.93 -15.38
CA PRO A 189 -11.81 11.81 -16.49
C PRO A 189 -11.66 11.13 -17.85
N GLY A 190 -12.65 11.33 -18.73
CA GLY A 190 -12.66 10.75 -20.08
C GLY A 190 -13.13 9.29 -20.15
N VAL A 191 -13.41 8.64 -19.00
CA VAL A 191 -13.95 7.28 -18.97
C VAL A 191 -15.47 7.31 -19.01
N THR A 192 -16.05 6.55 -19.93
CA THR A 192 -17.50 6.38 -20.04
C THR A 192 -18.02 5.33 -19.07
N ALA A 193 -19.30 5.41 -18.68
CA ALA A 193 -19.93 4.39 -17.83
C ALA A 193 -19.83 2.96 -18.42
N ALA A 194 -19.83 2.82 -19.74
CA ALA A 194 -19.67 1.53 -20.40
C ALA A 194 -18.24 0.98 -20.29
N GLN A 195 -17.22 1.85 -20.37
CA GLN A 195 -15.82 1.51 -20.13
C GLN A 195 -15.58 1.12 -18.68
N GLU A 196 -16.12 1.90 -17.74
CA GLU A 196 -16.09 1.62 -16.30
C GLU A 196 -16.70 0.25 -15.98
N GLN A 197 -17.87 -0.05 -16.55
CA GLN A 197 -18.54 -1.33 -16.38
C GLN A 197 -17.72 -2.50 -16.96
N ARG A 198 -17.12 -2.35 -18.15
CA ARG A 198 -16.26 -3.38 -18.75
C ARG A 198 -15.01 -3.63 -17.92
N ALA A 199 -14.33 -2.58 -17.45
CA ALA A 199 -13.17 -2.69 -16.58
C ALA A 199 -13.51 -3.39 -15.27
N THR A 200 -14.61 -3.00 -14.62
CA THR A 200 -15.11 -3.63 -13.38
C THR A 200 -15.42 -5.11 -13.60
N ASN A 201 -16.05 -5.46 -14.73
CA ASN A 201 -16.37 -6.84 -15.07
C ASN A 201 -15.10 -7.67 -15.33
N LEU A 202 -14.11 -7.11 -16.00
CA LEU A 202 -12.82 -7.76 -16.24
C LEU A 202 -12.07 -8.04 -14.93
N ILE A 203 -12.01 -7.07 -14.01
CA ILE A 203 -11.39 -7.28 -12.69
C ILE A 203 -12.11 -8.40 -11.95
N ARG A 204 -13.44 -8.35 -11.89
CA ARG A 204 -14.25 -9.36 -11.19
C ARG A 204 -14.07 -10.75 -11.78
N SER A 205 -14.18 -10.89 -13.10
CA SER A 205 -14.01 -12.19 -13.76
C SER A 205 -12.59 -12.74 -13.60
N THR A 206 -11.59 -11.87 -13.55
CA THR A 206 -10.20 -12.26 -13.27
C THR A 206 -10.05 -12.76 -11.84
N LEU A 207 -10.57 -12.04 -10.84
CA LEU A 207 -10.60 -12.50 -9.44
C LEU A 207 -11.27 -13.86 -9.28
N ASP A 208 -12.37 -14.09 -9.98
CA ASP A 208 -13.14 -15.34 -9.90
C ASP A 208 -12.44 -16.52 -10.60
N THR A 209 -11.78 -16.26 -11.75
CA THR A 209 -11.30 -17.31 -12.64
C THR A 209 -9.85 -17.67 -12.38
N LEU A 210 -8.99 -16.68 -12.16
CA LEU A 210 -7.55 -16.88 -12.13
C LEU A 210 -7.06 -17.83 -11.02
N PRO A 211 -7.72 -17.94 -9.84
CA PRO A 211 -7.34 -18.94 -8.83
C PRO A 211 -7.30 -20.39 -9.33
N THR A 212 -7.96 -20.72 -10.45
CA THR A 212 -7.85 -22.04 -11.10
C THR A 212 -6.42 -22.36 -11.59
N PHE A 213 -5.58 -21.35 -11.80
CA PHE A 213 -4.18 -21.48 -12.17
C PHE A 213 -3.22 -21.32 -10.97
N ALA A 214 -3.71 -21.25 -9.74
CA ALA A 214 -2.88 -20.92 -8.57
C ALA A 214 -1.73 -21.92 -8.32
N ASP A 215 -1.94 -23.20 -8.61
CA ASP A 215 -0.90 -24.23 -8.50
C ASP A 215 0.03 -24.19 -9.72
N VAL A 216 1.18 -23.53 -9.56
CA VAL A 216 2.23 -23.39 -10.58
C VAL A 216 2.74 -24.73 -11.10
N THR A 217 2.58 -25.84 -10.37
CA THR A 217 3.06 -27.15 -10.84
C THR A 217 2.15 -27.74 -11.93
N THR A 218 0.93 -27.24 -12.06
CA THR A 218 -0.08 -27.74 -13.02
C THR A 218 -0.04 -27.01 -14.35
N ILE A 219 0.36 -25.73 -14.37
CA ILE A 219 0.29 -24.87 -15.56
C ILE A 219 1.20 -25.33 -16.72
N PRO A 220 2.34 -26.05 -16.52
CA PRO A 220 3.10 -26.59 -17.65
C PRO A 220 2.30 -27.60 -18.49
N ALA A 221 1.42 -28.39 -17.86
CA ALA A 221 0.53 -29.31 -18.56
C ALA A 221 -0.56 -28.57 -19.35
N LEU A 222 -0.89 -27.34 -18.94
CA LEU A 222 -1.81 -26.44 -19.62
C LEU A 222 -1.15 -25.62 -20.75
N GLY A 223 0.16 -25.81 -20.98
CA GLY A 223 0.91 -25.15 -22.06
C GLY A 223 1.65 -23.88 -21.65
N PHE A 224 1.60 -23.49 -20.38
CA PHE A 224 2.33 -22.32 -19.88
C PHE A 224 3.82 -22.62 -19.70
N ARG A 225 4.69 -21.66 -20.03
CA ARG A 225 6.15 -21.78 -19.90
C ARG A 225 6.72 -20.51 -19.28
N SER A 226 7.61 -20.67 -18.31
CA SER A 226 8.33 -19.55 -17.71
C SER A 226 9.20 -18.85 -18.77
N ILE A 227 9.27 -17.53 -18.69
CA ILE A 227 10.22 -16.72 -19.48
C ILE A 227 11.54 -16.50 -18.75
N GLY A 228 11.72 -17.03 -17.54
CA GLY A 228 12.99 -17.00 -16.80
C GLY A 228 13.31 -15.69 -16.09
N ASP A 229 12.30 -14.86 -15.81
CA ASP A 229 12.46 -13.54 -15.23
C ASP A 229 12.24 -13.48 -13.70
N GLN A 230 12.25 -14.65 -13.04
CA GLN A 230 12.00 -14.78 -11.60
C GLN A 230 12.90 -13.92 -10.70
N ASP A 231 14.09 -13.55 -11.19
CA ASP A 231 15.05 -12.71 -10.46
C ASP A 231 14.55 -11.26 -10.26
N THR A 232 13.45 -10.88 -10.93
CA THR A 232 12.77 -9.59 -10.75
C THR A 232 11.88 -9.54 -9.49
N GLY A 233 11.69 -10.68 -8.81
CA GLY A 233 10.68 -10.83 -7.75
C GLY A 233 9.30 -11.26 -8.28
N TYR A 234 9.14 -11.31 -9.60
CA TYR A 234 7.98 -11.87 -10.29
C TYR A 234 8.44 -12.83 -11.39
N GLU A 235 7.64 -13.85 -11.69
CA GLU A 235 7.90 -14.76 -12.79
C GLU A 235 6.68 -14.86 -13.69
N HIS A 236 6.89 -14.61 -14.98
CA HIS A 236 5.84 -14.74 -15.98
C HIS A 236 5.89 -16.11 -16.63
N TYR A 237 4.71 -16.70 -16.75
CA TYR A 237 4.47 -17.91 -17.48
C TYR A 237 3.55 -17.61 -18.65
N VAL A 238 4.05 -17.76 -19.87
CA VAL A 238 3.33 -17.43 -21.11
C VAL A 238 2.74 -18.67 -21.77
N ASN A 239 1.60 -18.53 -22.43
CA ASN A 239 0.98 -19.58 -23.23
C ASN A 239 0.89 -19.16 -24.70
N GLY A 240 1.78 -19.70 -25.53
CA GLY A 240 1.82 -19.36 -26.96
C GLY A 240 0.56 -19.72 -27.75
N THR A 241 -0.25 -20.67 -27.27
CA THR A 241 -1.54 -20.99 -27.91
C THR A 241 -2.57 -19.91 -27.64
N TYR A 242 -2.58 -19.36 -26.42
CA TYR A 242 -3.51 -18.29 -26.05
C TYR A 242 -3.09 -16.97 -26.67
N ILE A 243 -1.79 -16.66 -26.70
CA ILE A 243 -1.27 -15.49 -27.43
C ILE A 243 -1.72 -15.48 -28.89
N GLY A 244 -1.73 -16.66 -29.53
CA GLY A 244 -2.13 -16.81 -30.93
C GLY A 244 -3.63 -16.91 -31.17
N ASP A 245 -4.47 -16.84 -30.13
CA ASP A 245 -5.92 -17.01 -30.27
C ASP A 245 -6.66 -15.68 -30.51
N ASP A 246 -7.99 -15.76 -30.53
CA ASP A 246 -8.88 -14.64 -30.80
C ASP A 246 -9.58 -14.08 -29.54
N LYS A 247 -9.13 -14.45 -28.34
CA LYS A 247 -9.79 -14.13 -27.06
C LYS A 247 -9.08 -13.00 -26.32
N LEU A 248 -9.43 -11.78 -26.68
CA LEU A 248 -8.95 -10.61 -25.98
C LEU A 248 -9.60 -10.46 -24.59
N LEU A 249 -8.78 -10.33 -23.54
CA LEU A 249 -9.20 -10.06 -22.16
C LEU A 249 -10.17 -11.11 -21.57
N ASP A 250 -9.94 -12.40 -21.87
CA ASP A 250 -10.70 -13.52 -21.30
C ASP A 250 -9.88 -14.22 -20.18
N PRO A 251 -10.26 -14.08 -18.89
CA PRO A 251 -9.53 -14.70 -17.79
C PRO A 251 -9.49 -16.23 -17.80
N LYS A 252 -10.28 -16.90 -18.64
CA LYS A 252 -10.21 -18.36 -18.84
C LYS A 252 -9.05 -18.76 -19.76
N TYR A 253 -8.57 -17.83 -20.58
CA TYR A 253 -7.50 -18.03 -21.55
C TYR A 253 -6.43 -16.93 -21.43
N PRO A 254 -5.84 -16.68 -20.24
CA PRO A 254 -4.89 -15.59 -20.07
C PRO A 254 -3.59 -15.89 -20.83
N GLU A 255 -3.10 -14.95 -21.64
CA GLU A 255 -1.86 -15.14 -22.42
C GLU A 255 -0.62 -15.31 -21.53
N SER A 256 -0.65 -14.74 -20.33
CA SER A 256 0.40 -14.87 -19.33
C SER A 256 -0.14 -14.83 -17.91
N LEU A 257 0.48 -15.65 -17.05
CA LEU A 257 0.25 -15.72 -15.61
C LEU A 257 1.47 -15.15 -14.89
N VAL A 258 1.23 -14.29 -13.90
CA VAL A 258 2.31 -13.64 -13.13
C VAL A 258 2.28 -14.15 -11.71
N TYR A 259 3.41 -14.72 -11.28
CA TYR A 259 3.61 -15.20 -9.92
C TYR A 259 4.61 -14.32 -9.19
N ARG A 260 4.28 -13.89 -7.97
CA ARG A 260 5.28 -13.35 -7.04
C ARG A 260 6.21 -14.46 -6.59
N VAL A 261 7.50 -14.15 -6.55
CA VAL A 261 8.60 -15.05 -6.23
C VAL A 261 9.08 -14.79 -4.81
N ASP A 262 8.87 -15.78 -3.94
CA ASP A 262 9.32 -15.74 -2.53
C ASP A 262 10.21 -16.97 -2.29
N GLY A 263 11.50 -16.89 -2.67
CA GLY A 263 12.39 -18.04 -2.74
C GLY A 263 11.89 -19.07 -3.77
N ASP A 264 11.65 -20.30 -3.35
CA ASP A 264 11.07 -21.34 -4.21
C ASP A 264 9.54 -21.24 -4.35
N LYS A 265 8.90 -20.41 -3.53
CA LYS A 265 7.44 -20.24 -3.57
C LYS A 265 7.05 -19.37 -4.76
N ARG A 266 5.95 -19.76 -5.41
CA ARG A 266 5.27 -18.98 -6.46
C ARG A 266 3.85 -18.72 -6.00
N THR A 267 3.49 -17.44 -5.87
CA THR A 267 2.13 -17.02 -5.50
C THR A 267 1.53 -16.30 -6.69
N LEU A 268 0.45 -16.83 -7.26
CA LEU A 268 -0.25 -16.17 -8.37
C LEU A 268 -0.82 -14.83 -7.91
N VAL A 269 -0.50 -13.75 -8.62
CA VAL A 269 -0.87 -12.38 -8.22
C VAL A 269 -1.50 -11.56 -9.33
N SER A 270 -1.31 -11.93 -10.60
CA SER A 270 -1.85 -11.17 -11.72
C SER A 270 -1.96 -12.05 -12.98
N ALA A 271 -2.87 -11.68 -13.86
CA ALA A 271 -2.86 -12.10 -15.26
C ALA A 271 -2.30 -10.98 -16.11
N MET A 272 -1.53 -11.32 -17.14
CA MET A 272 -1.14 -10.36 -18.17
C MET A 272 -1.78 -10.78 -19.49
N PHE A 273 -2.67 -9.93 -19.99
CA PHE A 273 -3.34 -10.14 -21.25
C PHE A 273 -2.58 -9.46 -22.38
N MET A 274 -2.49 -10.11 -23.54
CA MET A 274 -1.80 -9.56 -24.72
C MET A 274 -2.79 -9.37 -25.87
N ALA A 275 -2.79 -8.18 -26.46
CA ALA A 275 -3.60 -7.85 -27.63
C ALA A 275 -2.84 -8.17 -28.91
N ASN A 276 -2.85 -9.43 -29.32
CA ASN A 276 -2.17 -9.89 -30.53
C ASN A 276 -2.69 -9.15 -31.79
N ASN A 277 -1.77 -8.88 -32.72
CA ASN A 277 -2.02 -8.15 -33.98
C ASN A 277 -2.52 -6.71 -33.77
N LYS A 278 -2.27 -6.12 -32.60
CA LYS A 278 -2.55 -4.71 -32.33
C LYS A 278 -1.27 -3.93 -32.10
N LYS A 279 -1.33 -2.65 -32.44
CA LYS A 279 -0.30 -1.69 -32.05
C LYS A 279 -0.73 -0.97 -30.79
N ILE A 280 0.22 -0.41 -30.05
CA ILE A 280 -0.07 0.29 -28.79
C ILE A 280 -1.00 1.50 -28.97
N ASP A 281 -1.06 2.07 -30.18
CA ASP A 281 -1.94 3.18 -30.56
C ASP A 281 -3.28 2.73 -31.20
N ASP A 282 -3.57 1.42 -31.24
CA ASP A 282 -4.83 0.92 -31.78
C ASP A 282 -6.01 1.39 -30.91
N PRO A 283 -7.01 2.11 -31.48
CA PRO A 283 -8.15 2.62 -30.74
C PRO A 283 -8.92 1.53 -29.98
N ALA A 284 -8.91 0.29 -30.45
CA ALA A 284 -9.59 -0.82 -29.79
C ALA A 284 -9.08 -1.07 -28.35
N LEU A 285 -7.83 -0.72 -28.05
CA LEU A 285 -7.24 -0.86 -26.71
C LEU A 285 -7.85 0.14 -25.72
N THR A 286 -7.98 1.39 -26.14
CA THR A 286 -8.56 2.47 -25.32
C THR A 286 -10.09 2.47 -25.36
N ASP A 287 -10.71 1.93 -26.40
CA ASP A 287 -12.16 1.76 -26.47
C ASP A 287 -12.68 0.83 -25.36
N PHE A 288 -11.90 -0.17 -24.93
CA PHE A 288 -12.35 -1.14 -23.92
C PHE A 288 -12.58 -0.49 -22.55
N ALA A 289 -11.60 0.24 -22.01
CA ALA A 289 -11.67 0.80 -20.65
C ALA A 289 -11.11 2.24 -20.53
N GLY A 290 -10.81 2.91 -21.64
CA GLY A 290 -10.26 4.26 -21.65
C GLY A 290 -8.93 4.34 -20.89
N SER A 291 -8.77 5.41 -20.13
CA SER A 291 -7.60 5.66 -19.27
C SER A 291 -7.54 4.78 -18.01
N LEU A 292 -8.49 3.87 -17.79
CA LEU A 292 -8.43 2.93 -16.66
C LEU A 292 -7.29 1.91 -16.82
N MET A 293 -7.06 1.44 -18.04
CA MET A 293 -6.10 0.36 -18.32
C MET A 293 -4.75 0.91 -18.75
N GLN A 294 -3.68 0.41 -18.13
CA GLN A 294 -2.31 0.77 -18.48
C GLN A 294 -1.74 -0.22 -19.51
N TRP A 295 -2.18 -0.07 -20.75
CA TRP A 295 -1.56 -0.78 -21.87
C TRP A 295 -0.11 -0.34 -22.04
N HIS A 296 0.79 -1.29 -22.24
CA HIS A 296 2.21 -1.04 -22.46
C HIS A 296 2.78 -2.09 -23.42
N VAL A 297 4.02 -1.87 -23.87
CA VAL A 297 4.75 -2.80 -24.72
C VAL A 297 6.16 -2.94 -24.21
N HIS A 298 6.75 -4.08 -24.52
CA HIS A 298 8.18 -4.30 -24.32
C HIS A 298 8.87 -4.33 -25.68
N ASP A 299 9.65 -3.29 -25.96
CA ASP A 299 10.46 -3.15 -27.17
C ASP A 299 11.96 -3.32 -26.90
N ASN A 300 12.33 -3.58 -25.65
CA ASN A 300 13.70 -3.65 -25.17
C ASN A 300 14.10 -5.05 -24.68
N LEU A 301 13.19 -6.03 -24.63
CA LEU A 301 13.49 -7.37 -24.11
C LEU A 301 14.35 -8.19 -25.08
N CYS A 302 15.37 -8.84 -24.52
CA CYS A 302 16.28 -9.71 -25.25
C CYS A 302 15.99 -11.17 -24.95
N TRP A 303 15.65 -11.91 -25.99
CA TRP A 303 15.19 -13.29 -25.92
C TRP A 303 16.26 -14.25 -26.42
N ALA A 304 16.48 -15.33 -25.66
CA ALA A 304 17.30 -16.46 -26.06
C ALA A 304 16.45 -17.72 -26.17
N ARG A 305 17.00 -18.76 -26.82
CA ARG A 305 16.38 -20.09 -26.84
C ARG A 305 16.67 -20.79 -25.51
N GLY A 306 15.63 -21.07 -24.73
CA GLY A 306 15.69 -21.95 -23.57
C GLY A 306 15.27 -23.38 -23.91
N ASP A 307 15.43 -24.29 -22.94
CA ASP A 307 15.11 -25.71 -23.10
C ASP A 307 13.60 -25.96 -23.23
N ALA A 308 12.79 -25.15 -22.54
CA ALA A 308 11.33 -25.29 -22.48
C ALA A 308 10.56 -24.21 -23.28
N GLY A 309 11.28 -23.31 -23.95
CA GLY A 309 10.71 -22.17 -24.67
C GLY A 309 11.66 -20.97 -24.74
N PRO A 310 11.27 -19.87 -25.40
CA PRO A 310 12.01 -18.61 -25.35
C PRO A 310 12.09 -18.08 -23.92
N VAL A 311 13.26 -17.57 -23.53
CA VAL A 311 13.50 -16.96 -22.21
C VAL A 311 14.07 -15.56 -22.37
N VAL A 312 13.68 -14.66 -21.47
CA VAL A 312 14.26 -13.33 -21.34
C VAL A 312 15.60 -13.46 -20.63
N VAL A 313 16.67 -13.01 -21.28
CA VAL A 313 18.03 -13.05 -20.72
C VAL A 313 18.61 -11.66 -20.42
N GLY A 314 17.79 -10.63 -20.62
CA GLY A 314 18.14 -9.25 -20.33
C GLY A 314 17.33 -8.27 -21.17
N VAL A 315 17.80 -7.02 -21.16
CA VAL A 315 17.28 -5.92 -21.98
C VAL A 315 18.37 -5.40 -22.91
N THR A 316 17.98 -4.62 -23.91
CA THR A 316 18.92 -3.92 -24.78
C THR A 316 19.75 -2.89 -24.00
N ASP A 317 21.01 -2.74 -24.37
CA ASP A 317 21.88 -1.67 -23.88
C ASP A 317 21.49 -0.29 -24.49
N GLU A 318 22.21 0.77 -24.10
CA GLU A 318 21.99 2.13 -24.62
C GLU A 318 22.14 2.25 -26.15
N ALA A 319 22.88 1.33 -26.78
CA ALA A 319 23.07 1.26 -28.22
C ALA A 319 22.07 0.33 -28.91
N GLY A 320 21.11 -0.25 -28.16
CA GLY A 320 20.09 -1.16 -28.68
C GLY A 320 20.56 -2.60 -28.86
N ASN A 321 21.74 -2.98 -28.35
CA ASN A 321 22.27 -4.32 -28.52
C ASN A 321 21.80 -5.25 -27.41
N CYS A 322 21.57 -6.51 -27.76
CA CYS A 322 21.25 -7.57 -26.82
C CYS A 322 22.50 -8.30 -26.29
N PRO A 323 22.41 -8.92 -25.10
CA PRO A 323 23.43 -9.85 -24.62
C PRO A 323 23.77 -10.93 -25.65
N PRO A 324 25.01 -11.47 -25.66
CA PRO A 324 25.41 -12.51 -26.61
C PRO A 324 24.44 -13.70 -26.64
N ASN A 325 24.18 -14.23 -27.84
CA ASN A 325 23.24 -15.34 -28.10
C ASN A 325 21.76 -15.03 -27.80
N SER A 326 21.38 -13.75 -27.78
CA SER A 326 19.99 -13.32 -27.68
C SER A 326 19.64 -12.30 -28.75
N LYS A 327 18.34 -12.08 -28.95
CA LYS A 327 17.82 -11.13 -29.93
C LYS A 327 16.63 -10.37 -29.37
N ASN A 328 16.49 -9.12 -29.77
CA ASN A 328 15.27 -8.35 -29.57
C ASN A 328 14.41 -8.52 -30.84
N PRO A 329 13.19 -9.10 -30.74
CA PRO A 329 12.31 -9.29 -31.89
C PRO A 329 11.62 -8.00 -32.37
N GLY A 330 11.79 -6.89 -31.66
CA GLY A 330 11.11 -5.62 -31.87
C GLY A 330 9.97 -5.41 -30.87
N VAL A 331 9.10 -4.44 -31.18
CA VAL A 331 7.92 -4.10 -30.39
C VAL A 331 6.99 -5.31 -30.28
N GLY A 332 6.79 -5.81 -29.06
CA GLY A 332 5.84 -6.88 -28.77
C GLY A 332 4.38 -6.44 -28.84
N ASP A 333 3.47 -7.40 -28.63
CA ASP A 333 2.04 -7.12 -28.55
C ASP A 333 1.73 -6.22 -27.34
N PRO A 334 0.83 -5.24 -27.46
CA PRO A 334 0.34 -4.45 -26.34
C PRO A 334 -0.22 -5.34 -25.26
N MET A 335 0.19 -5.10 -24.02
CA MET A 335 -0.18 -5.92 -22.88
C MET A 335 -0.68 -5.08 -21.72
N VAL A 336 -1.50 -5.71 -20.87
CA VAL A 336 -2.07 -5.11 -19.68
C VAL A 336 -2.15 -6.15 -18.59
N HIS A 337 -1.76 -5.75 -17.39
CA HIS A 337 -1.88 -6.59 -16.21
C HIS A 337 -3.26 -6.40 -15.58
N VAL A 338 -3.80 -7.47 -14.99
CA VAL A 338 -4.99 -7.42 -14.14
C VAL A 338 -4.67 -8.17 -12.86
N TRP A 339 -4.49 -7.41 -11.79
CA TRP A 339 -4.06 -7.92 -10.49
C TRP A 339 -5.21 -8.60 -9.75
N ILE A 340 -4.90 -9.72 -9.10
CA ILE A 340 -5.78 -10.42 -8.14
C ILE A 340 -5.26 -10.31 -6.69
N ALA A 341 -4.16 -9.62 -6.50
CA ALA A 341 -3.56 -9.26 -5.22
C ALA A 341 -3.56 -7.74 -5.05
N GLU A 342 -3.31 -7.27 -3.83
CA GLU A 342 -3.16 -5.84 -3.54
C GLU A 342 -2.07 -5.21 -4.43
N HIS A 343 -2.35 -4.02 -4.96
CA HIS A 343 -1.39 -3.29 -5.78
C HIS A 343 -1.52 -1.78 -5.61
N GLN A 344 -0.43 -1.10 -5.25
CA GLN A 344 -0.44 0.34 -4.93
C GLN A 344 -0.81 1.23 -6.11
N CYS A 345 -0.46 0.84 -7.34
CA CYS A 345 -0.83 1.55 -8.56
C CYS A 345 -2.11 1.03 -9.22
N GLY A 346 -2.94 0.30 -8.48
CA GLY A 346 -4.27 -0.10 -8.93
C GLY A 346 -4.36 -1.43 -9.68
N PRO A 347 -5.57 -1.83 -10.08
CA PRO A 347 -5.85 -3.18 -10.58
C PRO A 347 -5.25 -3.44 -11.96
N PHE A 348 -4.88 -2.38 -12.69
CA PHE A 348 -4.32 -2.45 -14.04
C PHE A 348 -2.85 -2.03 -14.12
N ALA A 349 -2.15 -2.00 -13.00
CA ALA A 349 -0.78 -1.49 -12.94
C ALA A 349 0.21 -2.33 -13.75
N ALA A 350 1.13 -1.67 -14.46
CA ALA A 350 2.34 -2.34 -14.95
C ALA A 350 3.22 -2.81 -13.77
N LEU A 351 4.03 -3.86 -13.97
CA LEU A 351 4.95 -4.37 -12.95
C LEU A 351 6.07 -3.37 -12.62
N GLU A 352 6.55 -3.40 -11.38
CA GLU A 352 7.75 -2.67 -10.93
C GLU A 352 8.99 -3.56 -11.07
N GLY A 353 9.96 -3.19 -11.90
CA GLY A 353 11.27 -3.88 -11.95
C GLY A 353 11.83 -4.11 -13.35
N HIS A 354 13.06 -4.64 -13.42
CA HIS A 354 13.93 -4.72 -14.60
C HIS A 354 13.42 -5.56 -15.80
N GLY A 355 12.20 -6.11 -15.73
CA GLY A 355 11.48 -6.72 -16.88
C GLY A 355 10.33 -5.87 -17.43
N ALA A 356 9.90 -4.82 -16.72
CA ALA A 356 8.73 -4.03 -17.04
C ALA A 356 9.01 -2.87 -18.01
N GLY A 357 9.70 -3.16 -19.13
CA GLY A 357 9.95 -2.21 -20.21
C GLY A 357 8.77 -1.23 -20.44
N GLN A 358 9.10 0.05 -20.33
CA GLN A 358 8.30 1.27 -20.52
C GLN A 358 6.78 1.12 -20.77
N ALA A 359 5.99 1.69 -19.86
CA ALA A 359 4.81 2.43 -20.26
C ALA A 359 5.27 3.87 -20.56
N GLN A 360 5.35 4.20 -21.85
CA GLN A 360 5.86 5.47 -22.34
C GLN A 360 4.74 6.51 -22.29
N SER A 361 4.84 7.48 -21.38
CA SER A 361 4.04 8.70 -21.47
C SER A 361 4.50 9.54 -22.69
N PRO A 362 3.64 10.39 -23.30
CA PRO A 362 4.01 11.28 -24.41
C PRO A 362 5.23 12.18 -24.14
N ASP A 363 5.61 12.36 -22.88
CA ASP A 363 6.78 13.12 -22.42
C ASP A 363 8.03 12.27 -22.14
N GLY A 364 8.00 10.97 -22.43
CA GLY A 364 9.14 10.05 -22.24
C GLY A 364 9.42 9.68 -20.77
N ARG A 365 8.50 9.95 -19.84
CA ARG A 365 8.61 9.47 -18.45
C ARG A 365 8.09 8.04 -18.31
N ARG A 366 8.77 7.25 -17.48
CA ARG A 366 8.26 5.95 -17.00
C ARG A 366 6.98 6.18 -16.21
N THR A 367 5.89 5.49 -16.56
CA THR A 367 4.64 5.53 -15.79
C THR A 367 4.54 4.39 -14.77
N ASP A 368 5.67 3.84 -14.32
CA ASP A 368 5.78 2.85 -13.24
C ASP A 368 5.57 3.48 -11.85
N THR A 369 5.73 4.80 -11.72
CA THR A 369 5.27 5.56 -10.56
C THR A 369 3.79 5.88 -10.69
N CYS A 370 2.96 5.44 -9.73
CA CYS A 370 1.52 5.67 -9.68
C CYS A 370 1.16 7.16 -9.93
N GLY A 371 0.92 7.52 -11.20
CA GLY A 371 0.38 8.82 -11.62
C GLY A 371 1.05 10.09 -11.07
N THR A 372 2.38 10.21 -11.00
CA THR A 372 2.99 11.48 -10.55
C THR A 372 2.70 12.61 -11.55
N HIS A 373 1.73 13.45 -11.21
CA HIS A 373 1.62 14.82 -11.70
C HIS A 373 2.82 15.63 -11.15
N ASP A 374 3.77 15.90 -12.03
CA ASP A 374 4.92 16.76 -11.76
C ASP A 374 4.45 18.20 -11.47
N HIS A 375 4.58 18.63 -10.22
CA HIS A 375 4.47 20.04 -9.85
C HIS A 375 5.87 20.61 -9.61
N GLY A 376 6.35 21.33 -10.61
CA GLY A 376 7.16 22.54 -10.36
C GLY A 376 8.62 22.47 -10.75
N SER A 377 8.89 22.97 -11.95
CA SER A 377 10.15 23.63 -12.29
C SER A 377 10.53 24.70 -11.26
N HIS A 378 11.67 24.54 -10.60
CA HIS A 378 12.43 25.65 -10.03
C HIS A 378 13.94 25.34 -10.07
N LYS A 379 14.59 25.70 -11.17
CA LYS A 379 15.60 26.78 -11.23
C LYS A 379 16.08 27.00 -12.66
#